data_AF-A0A100HKZ7-F1
#
_entry.id   AF-A0A100HKZ7-F1
#
_cell.length_a   1.000
_cell.length_b   1.000
_cell.length_c   1.000
_cell.angle_alpha   90.00
_cell.angle_beta   90.00
_cell.angle_gamma   90.00
#
_symmetry.space_group_name_H-M   'P 1'
#
loop_
_entity.id
_entity.type
_entity.pdbx_description
1 polymer ?
#
loop_
_entity_poly.entity_id
_entity_poly.type
_entity_poly.pdbx_seq_one_letter_code
_entity_poly.pdbx_strand_id
1 'polypeptide(L)'
;MTAGDGAACLVVSPQLSRALSHAALIEAAGWSATTATGGLHALTQIEREKPYLVTIDPLLEDLSPADLHEILRDDPATAETIVLIPGAQRPARYGGPFDVTVPAGLTAPDALALALQVLGGATAPRWHDPESAALSGDLSTLPLTEILLCAQELQLSGLLLIHAAQPAHVVLRRGEIIDAECGDRTAQQAVTHLLSSRLPGSFRFHLMSPDPLGAYPRGVTVPTARLLMEAAVHEDHAQAAPHQSALEAS
;
A
#
# COMPACT_ATOMS: atom_id res chain seq x y z
N MET A 1 5.23 7.87 7.63
CA MET A 1 6.43 7.02 7.76
C MET A 1 7.63 7.80 7.26
N THR A 2 8.62 8.04 8.12
CA THR A 2 9.95 8.52 7.72
C THR A 2 10.61 7.42 6.89
N ALA A 3 11.09 7.75 5.68
CA ALA A 3 11.86 6.86 4.81
C ALA A 3 13.06 6.30 5.59
N GLY A 4 12.94 5.06 6.08
CA GLY A 4 14.00 4.35 6.77
C GLY A 4 14.56 3.28 5.83
N ASP A 5 15.88 3.33 5.63
CA ASP A 5 16.74 2.30 5.04
C ASP A 5 16.17 1.49 3.85
N GLY A 6 16.59 1.85 2.63
CA GLY A 6 16.52 0.94 1.47
C GLY A 6 15.50 1.27 0.38
N ALA A 7 14.90 2.46 0.38
CA ALA A 7 14.06 2.89 -0.74
C ALA A 7 14.93 3.27 -1.96
N ALA A 8 14.95 2.39 -2.96
CA ALA A 8 15.76 2.53 -4.18
C ALA A 8 14.98 3.18 -5.32
N CYS A 9 15.62 4.14 -6.00
CA CYS A 9 15.12 4.81 -7.19
C CYS A 9 15.99 4.47 -8.40
N LEU A 10 15.37 4.10 -9.51
CA LEU A 10 16.04 3.93 -10.79
C LEU A 10 15.85 5.17 -11.67
N VAL A 11 16.95 5.71 -12.17
CA VAL A 11 16.96 6.83 -13.12
C VAL A 11 17.25 6.32 -14.52
N VAL A 12 16.26 6.41 -15.41
CA VAL A 12 16.37 6.00 -16.81
C VAL A 12 16.62 7.24 -17.67
N SER A 13 17.85 7.43 -18.15
CA SER A 13 18.18 8.54 -19.04
C SER A 13 19.33 8.17 -19.99
N PRO A 14 19.19 8.45 -21.30
CA PRO A 14 20.26 8.20 -22.26
C PRO A 14 21.44 9.18 -22.11
N GLN A 15 21.26 10.30 -21.41
CA GLN A 15 22.32 11.25 -21.12
C GLN A 15 22.92 11.03 -19.73
N LEU A 16 24.14 10.50 -19.68
CA LEU A 16 24.85 10.19 -18.43
C LEU A 16 24.95 11.38 -17.46
N SER A 17 25.24 12.59 -17.96
CA SER A 17 25.35 13.78 -17.11
C SER A 17 24.03 14.11 -16.41
N ARG A 18 22.90 13.90 -17.08
CA ARG A 18 21.56 14.10 -16.53
C ARG A 18 21.19 13.00 -15.54
N ALA A 19 21.46 11.74 -15.90
CA ALA A 19 21.26 10.59 -15.03
C ALA A 19 21.99 10.77 -13.69
N LEU A 20 23.29 11.12 -13.74
CA LEU A 20 24.11 11.34 -12.54
C LEU A 20 23.65 12.56 -11.72
N SER A 21 23.23 13.64 -12.39
CA SER A 21 22.71 14.82 -11.68
C SER A 21 21.42 14.50 -10.93
N HIS A 22 20.52 13.72 -11.52
CA HIS A 22 19.30 13.27 -10.87
C HIS A 22 19.60 12.29 -9.73
N ALA A 23 20.48 11.31 -9.95
CA ALA A 23 20.89 10.36 -8.92
C ALA A 23 21.47 11.06 -7.67
N ALA A 24 22.41 11.99 -7.85
CA ALA A 24 23.01 12.74 -6.75
C ALA A 24 21.98 13.56 -5.95
N LEU A 25 20.96 14.09 -6.63
CA LEU A 25 19.88 14.84 -5.99
C LEU A 25 18.91 13.93 -5.21
N ILE A 26 18.66 12.73 -5.71
CA ILE A 26 17.88 11.69 -5.03
C ILE A 26 18.62 11.18 -3.78
N GLU A 27 19.93 10.97 -3.90
CA GLU A 27 20.81 10.59 -2.78
C GLU A 27 20.88 11.67 -1.69
N ALA A 28 20.95 12.95 -2.09
CA ALA A 28 20.89 14.07 -1.15
C ALA A 28 19.56 14.15 -0.39
N ALA A 29 18.48 13.58 -0.95
CA ALA A 29 17.18 13.45 -0.29
C ALA A 29 17.05 12.18 0.58
N GLY A 30 18.11 11.38 0.72
CA GLY A 30 18.17 10.21 1.60
C GLY A 30 17.71 8.89 0.96
N TRP A 31 17.58 8.84 -0.37
CA TRP A 31 17.23 7.63 -1.13
C TRP A 31 18.47 7.00 -1.77
N SER A 32 18.44 5.71 -2.12
CA SER A 32 19.48 5.14 -2.99
C SER A 32 19.09 5.32 -4.45
N ALA A 33 20.06 5.62 -5.31
CA ALA A 33 19.80 5.83 -6.74
C ALA A 33 20.68 4.91 -7.61
N THR A 34 20.06 4.23 -8.56
CA THR A 34 20.74 3.52 -9.66
C THR A 34 20.39 4.14 -10.99
N THR A 35 21.19 3.88 -12.03
CA THR A 35 20.99 4.51 -13.35
C THR A 35 20.92 3.46 -14.45
N ALA A 36 20.03 3.70 -15.42
CA ALA A 36 19.94 2.95 -16.66
C ALA A 36 20.02 3.92 -17.85
N THR A 37 20.76 3.53 -18.87
CA THR A 37 21.03 4.34 -20.07
C THR A 37 19.98 4.19 -21.17
N GLY A 38 19.01 3.29 -21.00
CA GLY A 38 18.03 2.90 -22.01
C GLY A 38 16.88 2.13 -21.39
N GLY A 39 15.74 2.06 -22.06
CA GLY A 39 14.54 1.38 -21.55
C GLY A 39 14.72 -0.12 -21.40
N LEU A 40 15.42 -0.79 -22.32
CA LEU A 40 15.67 -2.24 -22.19
C LEU A 40 16.61 -2.56 -21.01
N HIS A 41 17.61 -1.71 -20.82
CA HIS A 41 18.50 -1.80 -19.66
C HIS A 41 17.72 -1.55 -18.36
N ALA A 42 16.80 -0.57 -18.38
CA ALA A 42 15.94 -0.27 -17.24
C ALA A 42 15.06 -1.46 -16.87
N LEU A 43 14.38 -2.11 -17.82
CA LEU A 43 13.57 -3.30 -17.56
C LEU A 43 14.38 -4.40 -16.85
N THR A 44 15.59 -4.66 -17.34
CA THR A 44 16.50 -5.65 -16.73
C THR A 44 16.86 -5.29 -15.29
N GLN A 45 17.08 -4.00 -14.99
CA GLN A 45 17.37 -3.55 -13.63
C GLN A 45 16.12 -3.60 -12.75
N ILE A 46 14.94 -3.25 -13.27
CA ILE A 46 13.69 -3.27 -12.52
C ILE A 46 13.35 -4.68 -12.05
N GLU A 47 13.49 -5.68 -12.92
CA GLU A 47 13.25 -7.08 -12.57
C GLU A 47 14.21 -7.57 -11.46
N ARG A 48 15.49 -7.17 -11.53
CA ARG A 48 16.54 -7.65 -10.63
C ARG A 48 16.55 -6.94 -9.29
N GLU A 49 16.41 -5.63 -9.30
CA GLU A 49 16.62 -4.76 -8.14
C GLU A 49 15.31 -4.33 -7.50
N LYS A 50 14.18 -4.47 -8.20
CA LYS A 50 12.83 -4.08 -7.75
C LYS A 50 12.82 -2.68 -7.11
N PRO A 51 13.24 -1.65 -7.86
CA PRO A 51 13.24 -0.29 -7.36
C PRO A 51 11.81 0.12 -7.01
N TYR A 52 11.71 0.90 -5.95
CA TYR A 52 10.44 1.43 -5.48
C TYR A 52 9.92 2.53 -6.43
N LEU A 53 10.85 3.32 -6.99
CA LEU A 53 10.57 4.45 -7.87
C LEU A 53 11.38 4.35 -9.16
N VAL A 54 10.78 4.68 -10.29
CA VAL A 54 11.44 4.79 -11.60
C VAL A 54 11.18 6.18 -12.18
N THR A 55 12.24 6.86 -12.59
CA THR A 55 12.17 8.11 -13.33
C THR A 55 12.55 7.87 -14.79
N ILE A 56 11.72 8.32 -15.72
CA ILE A 56 11.94 8.10 -17.16
C ILE A 56 12.21 9.44 -17.86
N ASP A 57 13.34 9.53 -18.55
CA ASP A 57 13.67 10.68 -19.38
C ASP A 57 12.74 10.76 -20.60
N PRO A 58 12.19 11.94 -20.95
CA PRO A 58 11.31 12.10 -22.11
C PRO A 58 12.02 11.88 -23.47
N LEU A 59 13.36 11.91 -23.49
CA LEU A 59 14.18 11.75 -24.69
C LEU A 59 14.68 10.31 -24.87
N LEU A 60 14.06 9.33 -24.21
CA LEU A 60 14.40 7.91 -24.37
C LEU A 60 14.06 7.44 -25.79
N GLU A 61 15.08 6.94 -26.51
CA GLU A 61 14.96 6.59 -27.95
C GLU A 61 14.78 5.09 -28.20
N ASP A 62 15.39 4.23 -27.37
CA ASP A 62 15.41 2.78 -27.57
C ASP A 62 14.07 2.12 -27.24
N LEU A 63 13.35 2.68 -26.28
CA LEU A 63 11.99 2.32 -25.92
C LEU A 63 11.29 3.61 -25.50
N SER A 64 10.10 3.87 -26.04
CA SER A 64 9.41 5.11 -25.68
C SER A 64 9.04 5.10 -24.19
N PRO A 65 9.03 6.24 -23.49
CA PRO A 65 8.61 6.30 -22.09
C PRO A 65 7.20 5.75 -21.85
N ALA A 66 6.32 5.90 -22.83
CA ALA A 66 4.98 5.34 -22.79
C ALA A 66 4.99 3.80 -22.90
N ASP A 67 5.76 3.24 -23.83
CA ASP A 67 5.85 1.78 -23.98
C ASP A 67 6.52 1.13 -22.76
N LEU A 68 7.57 1.76 -22.23
CA LEU A 68 8.22 1.31 -20.99
C LEU A 68 7.23 1.28 -19.83
N HIS A 69 6.40 2.33 -19.69
CA HIS A 69 5.35 2.37 -18.69
C HIS A 69 4.30 1.25 -18.88
N GLU A 70 3.79 1.05 -20.08
CA GLU A 70 2.79 0.02 -20.36
C GLU A 70 3.33 -1.38 -20.06
N ILE A 71 4.58 -1.67 -20.42
CA ILE A 71 5.25 -2.94 -20.09
C ILE A 71 5.28 -3.15 -18.56
N LEU A 72 5.63 -2.12 -17.78
CA LEU A 72 5.66 -2.23 -16.33
C LEU A 72 4.27 -2.49 -15.74
N ARG A 73 3.21 -1.96 -16.35
CA ARG A 73 1.82 -2.14 -15.90
C ARG A 73 1.22 -3.48 -16.31
N ASP A 74 1.68 -4.07 -17.41
CA ASP A 74 1.22 -5.38 -17.87
C ASP A 74 1.86 -6.55 -17.08
N ASP A 75 3.02 -6.36 -16.45
CA ASP A 75 3.64 -7.35 -15.55
C ASP A 75 3.18 -7.17 -14.09
N PRO A 76 2.48 -8.15 -13.48
CA PRO A 76 2.06 -8.09 -12.07
C PRO A 76 3.21 -7.87 -11.07
N ALA A 77 4.43 -8.28 -11.39
CA ALA A 77 5.59 -8.12 -10.51
C ALA A 77 6.10 -6.67 -10.46
N THR A 78 5.77 -5.85 -11.46
CA THR A 78 6.20 -4.44 -11.58
C THR A 78 5.05 -3.46 -11.67
N ALA A 79 3.80 -3.95 -11.70
CA ALA A 79 2.60 -3.14 -11.83
C ALA A 79 2.43 -2.10 -10.70
N GLU A 80 3.04 -2.34 -9.54
CA GLU A 80 3.03 -1.43 -8.39
C GLU A 80 4.27 -0.52 -8.32
N THR A 81 5.23 -0.64 -9.25
CA THR A 81 6.39 0.25 -9.33
C THR A 81 5.92 1.67 -9.65
N ILE A 82 6.42 2.65 -8.88
CA ILE A 82 6.00 4.04 -9.07
C ILE A 82 6.77 4.63 -10.25
N VAL A 83 6.06 5.23 -11.19
CA VAL A 83 6.66 5.78 -12.41
C VAL A 83 6.42 7.28 -12.44
N LEU A 84 7.52 8.04 -12.49
CA LEU A 84 7.50 9.47 -12.73
C LEU A 84 7.56 9.73 -14.24
N ILE A 85 6.46 10.25 -14.79
CA ILE A 85 6.35 10.54 -16.22
C ILE A 85 6.38 12.06 -16.44
N PRO A 86 7.26 12.56 -17.32
CA PRO A 86 7.22 13.94 -17.77
C PRO A 86 5.87 14.26 -18.41
N GLY A 87 5.17 15.31 -17.95
CA GLY A 87 3.77 15.56 -18.29
C GLY A 87 3.44 15.76 -19.78
N ALA A 88 4.44 15.85 -20.67
CA ALA A 88 4.29 15.98 -22.12
C ALA A 88 4.08 14.64 -22.87
N GLN A 89 4.33 13.48 -22.24
CA GLN A 89 4.27 12.16 -22.88
C GLN A 89 3.45 11.16 -22.03
N ARG A 90 2.15 11.41 -21.87
CA ARG A 90 1.28 10.51 -21.11
C ARG A 90 0.98 9.23 -21.92
N PRO A 91 1.18 8.03 -21.35
CA PRO A 91 0.73 6.75 -21.91
C PRO A 91 -0.79 6.67 -22.06
N ALA A 92 -1.27 5.64 -22.76
CA ALA A 92 -2.69 5.39 -22.95
C ALA A 92 -3.37 4.94 -21.65
N ARG A 93 -2.70 4.10 -20.85
CA ARG A 93 -3.14 3.67 -19.51
C ARG A 93 -2.51 4.54 -18.44
N TYR A 94 -2.85 5.82 -18.41
CA TYR A 94 -2.33 6.77 -17.44
C TYR A 94 -3.37 7.16 -16.38
N GLY A 95 -2.95 7.28 -15.11
CA GLY A 95 -3.75 7.86 -14.04
C GLY A 95 -4.03 6.91 -12.87
N GLY A 96 -3.28 5.81 -12.76
CA GLY A 96 -3.31 4.93 -11.60
C GLY A 96 -2.57 5.52 -10.39
N PRO A 97 -2.71 4.92 -9.18
CA PRO A 97 -2.04 5.39 -7.96
C PRO A 97 -0.51 5.43 -8.04
N PHE A 98 0.08 4.67 -8.96
CA PHE A 98 1.52 4.54 -9.14
C PHE A 98 2.06 5.43 -10.26
N ASP A 99 1.21 6.27 -10.88
CA ASP A 99 1.58 7.17 -11.97
C ASP A 99 1.64 8.62 -11.49
N VAL A 100 2.84 9.20 -11.42
CA VAL A 100 3.01 10.58 -10.96
C VAL A 100 3.35 11.49 -12.15
N THR A 101 2.50 12.49 -12.40
CA THR A 101 2.79 13.51 -13.41
C THR A 101 3.81 14.47 -12.84
N VAL A 102 4.92 14.64 -13.54
CA VAL A 102 5.87 15.72 -13.25
C VAL A 102 5.58 16.89 -14.19
N PRO A 103 5.08 18.04 -13.69
CA PRO A 103 5.03 19.28 -14.45
C PRO A 103 6.34 19.57 -15.18
N ALA A 104 6.24 20.06 -16.42
CA ALA A 104 7.41 20.46 -17.20
C ALA A 104 8.18 21.56 -16.45
N GLY A 105 9.50 21.40 -16.33
CA GLY A 105 10.40 22.38 -15.69
C GLY A 105 10.69 22.15 -14.21
N LEU A 106 10.16 21.09 -13.58
CA LEU A 106 10.59 20.69 -12.23
C LEU A 106 11.99 20.08 -12.26
N THR A 107 12.76 20.35 -11.20
CA THR A 107 14.05 19.68 -10.97
C THR A 107 13.81 18.25 -10.46
N ALA A 108 14.80 17.35 -10.59
CA ALA A 108 14.67 16.00 -10.03
C ALA A 108 14.34 15.95 -8.51
N PRO A 109 14.91 16.81 -7.65
CA PRO A 109 14.47 16.95 -6.25
C PRO A 109 13.00 17.29 -6.11
N ASP A 110 12.50 18.24 -6.92
CA ASP A 110 11.10 18.66 -6.82
C ASP A 110 10.16 17.58 -7.37
N ALA A 111 10.59 16.87 -8.42
CA ALA A 111 9.88 15.72 -8.96
C ALA A 111 9.86 14.55 -7.96
N LEU A 112 10.97 14.29 -7.29
CA LEU A 112 11.04 13.31 -6.20
C LEU A 112 10.19 13.75 -5.02
N ALA A 113 10.27 15.00 -4.57
CA ALA A 113 9.45 15.52 -3.48
C ALA A 113 7.96 15.44 -3.82
N LEU A 114 7.58 15.71 -5.07
CA LEU A 114 6.21 15.52 -5.56
C LEU A 114 5.83 14.04 -5.57
N ALA A 115 6.71 13.14 -6.01
CA ALA A 115 6.48 11.71 -5.93
C ALA A 115 6.28 11.28 -4.47
N LEU A 116 7.16 11.71 -3.56
CA LEU A 116 7.07 11.47 -2.13
C LEU A 116 5.86 12.14 -1.49
N GLN A 117 5.33 13.23 -2.04
CA GLN A 117 4.07 13.83 -1.62
C GLN A 117 2.86 13.10 -2.19
N VAL A 118 2.93 12.49 -3.36
CA VAL A 118 1.87 11.60 -3.84
C VAL A 118 1.89 10.29 -3.03
N LEU A 119 3.08 9.81 -2.68
CA LEU A 119 3.31 8.60 -1.90
C LEU A 119 3.08 8.80 -0.39
N GLY A 120 3.45 9.96 0.13
CA GLY A 120 3.29 10.38 1.53
C GLY A 120 2.02 11.20 1.78
N GLY A 121 1.37 11.67 0.72
CA GLY A 121 0.06 12.35 0.71
C GLY A 121 -1.09 11.44 0.26
N ALA A 122 -0.83 10.15 0.09
CA ALA A 122 -1.80 9.13 0.47
C ALA A 122 -1.91 9.06 2.01
N THR A 123 -2.15 10.19 2.67
CA THR A 123 -2.81 10.12 3.98
C THR A 123 -4.12 9.43 3.72
N ALA A 124 -4.35 8.28 4.36
CA ALA A 124 -5.67 7.68 4.49
C ALA A 124 -6.67 8.85 4.68
N PRO A 125 -7.65 9.04 3.78
CA PRO A 125 -8.65 10.09 3.96
C PRO A 125 -9.18 9.98 5.38
N ARG A 126 -9.15 11.08 6.13
CA ARG A 126 -9.73 11.11 7.47
C ARG A 126 -11.20 10.84 7.32
N TRP A 127 -11.59 9.60 7.62
CA TRP A 127 -12.95 9.17 7.47
C TRP A 127 -13.83 9.89 8.49
N HIS A 128 -14.82 10.62 7.99
CA HIS A 128 -15.94 10.99 8.82
C HIS A 128 -16.75 9.70 9.08
N ASP A 129 -17.24 9.54 10.29
CA ASP A 129 -18.04 8.39 10.70
C ASP A 129 -19.52 8.77 10.63
N PRO A 130 -20.19 8.62 9.46
CA PRO A 130 -21.59 8.96 9.35
C PRO A 130 -22.45 7.97 10.14
N GLU A 131 -23.51 8.46 10.78
CA GLU A 131 -24.45 7.58 11.51
C GLU A 131 -25.11 6.53 10.62
N SER A 132 -25.24 6.81 9.32
CA SER A 132 -25.78 5.87 8.33
C SER A 132 -24.68 4.93 7.82
N ALA A 133 -24.77 3.67 8.21
CA ALA A 133 -23.90 2.58 7.78
C ALA A 133 -24.71 1.49 7.05
N ALA A 134 -24.07 0.77 6.13
CA ALA A 134 -24.69 -0.36 5.44
C ALA A 134 -24.88 -1.56 6.38
N LEU A 135 -23.96 -1.73 7.33
CA LEU A 135 -24.05 -2.71 8.41
C LEU A 135 -23.52 -2.08 9.70
N SER A 136 -24.16 -2.33 10.81
CA SER A 136 -23.69 -1.91 12.14
C SER A 136 -24.09 -2.94 13.20
N GLY A 137 -23.34 -3.00 14.29
CA GLY A 137 -23.58 -3.98 15.34
C GLY A 137 -22.56 -3.91 16.47
N ASP A 138 -22.57 -4.92 17.33
CA ASP A 138 -21.66 -5.04 18.47
C ASP A 138 -20.68 -6.19 18.27
N LEU A 139 -19.39 -5.94 18.53
CA LEU A 139 -18.30 -6.91 18.35
C LEU A 139 -18.36 -8.09 19.33
N SER A 140 -19.12 -7.98 20.42
CA SER A 140 -19.40 -9.12 21.31
C SER A 140 -20.43 -10.09 20.72
N THR A 141 -21.27 -9.61 19.80
CA THR A 141 -22.30 -10.42 19.13
C THR A 141 -21.83 -10.98 17.79
N LEU A 142 -21.07 -10.18 17.04
CA LEU A 142 -20.48 -10.57 15.76
C LEU A 142 -18.99 -10.21 15.78
N PRO A 143 -18.10 -11.17 16.06
CA PRO A 143 -16.67 -10.94 16.14
C PRO A 143 -16.10 -10.34 14.85
N LEU A 144 -15.03 -9.55 14.99
CA LEU A 144 -14.36 -8.91 13.85
C LEU A 144 -13.94 -9.93 12.77
N THR A 145 -13.47 -11.11 13.18
CA THR A 145 -13.09 -12.20 12.27
C THR A 145 -14.27 -12.68 11.42
N GLU A 146 -15.47 -12.80 11.98
CA GLU A 146 -16.68 -13.19 11.26
C GLU A 146 -17.13 -12.10 10.28
N ILE A 147 -17.03 -10.83 10.67
CA ILE A 147 -17.33 -9.69 9.78
C ILE A 147 -16.40 -9.71 8.56
N LEU A 148 -15.10 -9.90 8.80
CA LEU A 148 -14.09 -9.95 7.75
C LEU A 148 -14.23 -11.18 6.86
N LEU A 149 -14.61 -12.33 7.43
CA LEU A 149 -14.91 -13.54 6.67
C LEU A 149 -16.12 -13.31 5.73
N CYS A 150 -17.21 -12.74 6.25
CA CYS A 150 -18.37 -12.37 5.43
C CYS A 150 -17.99 -11.38 4.32
N ALA A 151 -17.18 -10.36 4.65
CA ALA A 151 -16.72 -9.39 3.68
C ALA A 151 -15.83 -10.01 2.59
N GLN A 152 -15.04 -11.02 2.94
CA GLN A 152 -14.24 -11.79 1.99
C GLN A 152 -15.10 -12.63 1.06
N GLU A 153 -16.06 -13.40 1.60
CA GLU A 153 -16.96 -14.26 0.82
C GLU A 153 -17.81 -13.45 -0.16
N LEU A 154 -18.32 -12.30 0.28
CA LEU A 154 -19.15 -11.40 -0.52
C LEU A 154 -18.33 -10.40 -1.36
N GLN A 155 -16.99 -10.46 -1.30
CA GLN A 155 -16.06 -9.55 -1.98
C GLN A 155 -16.38 -8.07 -1.73
N LEU A 156 -16.76 -7.73 -0.51
CA LEU A 156 -17.17 -6.37 -0.16
C LEU A 156 -15.99 -5.40 -0.24
N SER A 157 -16.29 -4.18 -0.66
CA SER A 157 -15.36 -3.06 -0.65
C SER A 157 -15.95 -1.96 0.20
N GLY A 158 -15.14 -1.34 1.05
CA GLY A 158 -15.64 -0.37 2.01
C GLY A 158 -14.73 -0.12 3.19
N LEU A 159 -15.26 0.66 4.12
CA LEU A 159 -14.60 1.03 5.36
C LEU A 159 -15.32 0.41 6.54
N LEU A 160 -14.59 -0.34 7.35
CA LEU A 160 -15.03 -0.81 8.65
C LEU A 160 -14.47 0.12 9.73
N LEU A 161 -15.35 0.79 10.46
CA LEU A 161 -15.05 1.60 11.62
C LEU A 161 -15.35 0.81 12.89
N ILE A 162 -14.42 0.84 13.85
CA ILE A 162 -14.53 0.16 15.14
C ILE A 162 -14.53 1.20 16.25
N HIS A 163 -15.60 1.21 17.03
CA HIS A 163 -15.84 2.09 18.17
C HIS A 163 -15.55 1.34 19.47
N ALA A 164 -14.27 1.32 19.84
CA ALA A 164 -13.78 0.75 21.09
C ALA A 164 -13.01 1.81 21.91
N ALA A 165 -12.46 1.41 23.05
CA ALA A 165 -11.61 2.28 23.88
C ALA A 165 -10.43 2.86 23.08
N GLN A 166 -9.89 2.08 22.15
CA GLN A 166 -9.03 2.58 21.07
C GLN A 166 -9.81 2.48 19.76
N PRO A 167 -10.21 3.61 19.16
CA PRO A 167 -10.88 3.59 17.87
C PRO A 167 -9.93 3.06 16.81
N ALA A 168 -10.48 2.29 15.89
CA ALA A 168 -9.72 1.69 14.80
C ALA A 168 -10.53 1.68 13.52
N HIS A 169 -9.85 1.54 12.39
CA HIS A 169 -10.51 1.32 11.12
C HIS A 169 -9.77 0.32 10.25
N VAL A 170 -10.51 -0.34 9.37
CA VAL A 170 -10.01 -1.30 8.39
C VAL A 170 -10.62 -0.96 7.04
N VAL A 171 -9.77 -0.89 6.01
CA VAL A 171 -10.19 -0.61 4.64
C VAL A 171 -10.16 -1.90 3.84
N LEU A 172 -11.27 -2.23 3.21
CA LEU A 172 -11.44 -3.44 2.42
C LEU A 172 -11.65 -3.10 0.95
N ARG A 173 -11.02 -3.87 0.07
CA ARG A 173 -11.23 -3.82 -1.37
C ARG A 173 -11.39 -5.24 -1.91
N ARG A 174 -12.56 -5.53 -2.46
CA ARG A 174 -12.92 -6.85 -3.01
C ARG A 174 -12.67 -7.99 -2.01
N GLY A 175 -13.06 -7.78 -0.75
CA GLY A 175 -12.87 -8.74 0.33
C GLY A 175 -11.47 -8.81 0.92
N GLU A 176 -10.51 -8.03 0.39
CA GLU A 176 -9.14 -7.96 0.90
C GLU A 176 -8.92 -6.73 1.76
N ILE A 177 -8.29 -6.90 2.92
CA ILE A 177 -7.80 -5.80 3.74
C ILE A 177 -6.62 -5.17 3.01
N ILE A 178 -6.77 -3.89 2.67
CA ILE A 178 -5.73 -3.11 2.00
C ILE A 178 -5.04 -2.15 2.97
N ASP A 179 -5.72 -1.71 4.02
CA ASP A 179 -5.16 -0.80 5.02
C ASP A 179 -5.87 -0.93 6.37
N ALA A 180 -5.20 -0.50 7.44
CA ALA A 180 -5.79 -0.43 8.78
C ALA A 180 -5.07 0.56 9.68
N GLU A 181 -5.79 1.15 10.63
CA GLU A 181 -5.21 2.03 11.66
C GLU A 181 -5.74 1.65 13.04
N CYS A 182 -4.84 1.59 14.02
CA CYS A 182 -5.15 1.35 15.42
C CYS A 182 -4.04 1.94 16.31
N GLY A 183 -4.23 3.17 16.79
CA GLY A 183 -3.19 3.92 17.49
C GLY A 183 -1.93 4.13 16.62
N ASP A 184 -0.75 4.10 17.23
CA ASP A 184 0.53 4.38 16.54
C ASP A 184 1.16 3.17 15.81
N ARG A 185 0.34 2.18 15.41
CA ARG A 185 0.81 0.95 14.74
C ARG A 185 0.91 1.12 13.24
N THR A 186 1.82 0.38 12.60
CA THR A 186 1.77 0.21 11.13
C THR A 186 0.52 -0.56 10.74
N ALA A 187 0.04 -0.44 9.51
CA ALA A 187 -1.20 -1.09 9.07
C ALA A 187 -1.20 -2.61 9.30
N GLN A 188 -0.10 -3.28 8.97
CA GLN A 188 0.07 -4.72 9.24
C GLN A 188 -0.01 -5.06 10.74
N GLN A 189 0.64 -4.26 11.59
CA GLN A 189 0.60 -4.43 13.04
C GLN A 189 -0.79 -4.13 13.62
N ALA A 190 -1.49 -3.14 13.06
CA ALA A 190 -2.85 -2.80 13.42
C ALA A 190 -3.79 -3.98 13.15
N VAL A 191 -3.78 -4.57 11.95
CA VAL A 191 -4.60 -5.75 11.64
C VAL A 191 -4.28 -6.91 12.58
N THR A 192 -2.99 -7.20 12.78
CA THR A 192 -2.57 -8.30 13.68
C THR A 192 -3.10 -8.08 15.09
N HIS A 193 -2.99 -6.87 15.62
CA HIS A 193 -3.50 -6.50 16.94
C HIS A 193 -5.03 -6.60 17.03
N LEU A 194 -5.75 -6.10 16.00
CA LEU A 194 -7.21 -6.14 15.94
C LEU A 194 -7.74 -7.58 15.88
N LEU A 195 -7.07 -8.49 15.16
CA LEU A 195 -7.48 -9.88 15.02
C LEU A 195 -7.11 -10.75 16.23
N SER A 196 -6.04 -10.43 16.94
CA SER A 196 -5.57 -11.19 18.12
C SER A 196 -6.23 -10.73 19.43
N SER A 197 -6.83 -9.55 19.45
CA SER A 197 -7.43 -8.96 20.65
C SER A 197 -8.95 -9.06 20.61
N ARG A 198 -9.56 -9.54 21.70
CA ARG A 198 -11.01 -9.33 21.90
C ARG A 198 -11.27 -7.90 22.30
N LEU A 199 -11.74 -7.11 21.35
CA LEU A 199 -12.07 -5.70 21.56
C LEU A 199 -13.56 -5.57 21.89
N PRO A 200 -13.93 -5.11 23.10
CA PRO A 200 -15.30 -4.70 23.37
C PRO A 200 -15.59 -3.39 22.62
N GLY A 201 -16.69 -3.33 21.90
CA GLY A 201 -17.08 -2.15 21.14
C GLY A 201 -18.14 -2.43 20.09
N SER A 202 -18.62 -1.35 19.46
CA SER A 202 -19.50 -1.43 18.29
C SER A 202 -18.72 -1.23 17.00
N PHE A 203 -19.33 -1.58 15.88
CA PHE A 203 -18.77 -1.36 14.56
C PHE A 203 -19.78 -0.75 13.59
N ARG A 204 -19.26 -0.09 12.55
CA ARG A 204 -20.00 0.36 11.37
C ARG A 204 -19.24 0.03 10.10
N PHE A 205 -19.93 -0.56 9.13
CA PHE A 205 -19.40 -0.85 7.81
C PHE A 205 -20.07 0.02 6.76
N HIS A 206 -19.26 0.78 6.03
CA HIS A 206 -19.69 1.64 4.95
C HIS A 206 -19.25 1.03 3.62
N LEU A 207 -20.22 0.58 2.83
CA LEU A 207 -19.96 0.07 1.48
C LEU A 207 -19.48 1.19 0.56
N MET A 208 -18.49 0.88 -0.27
CA MET A 208 -17.93 1.80 -1.25
C MET A 208 -17.74 1.08 -2.60
N SER A 209 -17.75 1.85 -3.69
CA SER A 209 -17.29 1.33 -4.97
C SER A 209 -15.81 0.90 -4.83
N PRO A 210 -15.39 -0.20 -5.47
CA PRO A 210 -13.98 -0.60 -5.49
C PRO A 210 -13.09 0.36 -6.30
N ASP A 211 -13.65 1.12 -7.25
CA ASP A 211 -12.84 1.91 -8.19
C ASP A 211 -12.04 3.03 -7.49
N PRO A 212 -12.63 3.84 -6.57
CA PRO A 212 -11.87 4.82 -5.78
C PRO A 212 -10.85 4.17 -4.84
N LEU A 213 -11.09 2.93 -4.40
CA LEU A 213 -10.16 2.17 -3.56
C LEU A 213 -9.02 1.53 -4.36
N GLY A 214 -9.10 1.55 -5.69
CA GLY A 214 -8.00 1.19 -6.58
C GLY A 214 -6.76 2.04 -6.33
N ALA A 215 -6.95 3.32 -6.01
CA ALA A 215 -5.89 4.27 -5.75
C ALA A 215 -5.50 4.41 -4.27
N TYR A 216 -6.12 3.63 -3.38
CA TYR A 216 -5.90 3.69 -1.93
C TYR A 216 -4.57 2.99 -1.56
N PRO A 217 -3.77 3.54 -0.62
CA PRO A 217 -2.51 2.93 -0.21
C PRO A 217 -2.73 1.52 0.34
N ARG A 218 -1.89 0.56 -0.09
CA ARG A 218 -1.87 -0.79 0.47
C ARG A 218 -0.85 -0.89 1.60
N GLY A 219 -1.29 -0.61 2.82
CA GLY A 219 -0.51 -0.86 4.03
C GLY A 219 -0.46 -2.35 4.43
N VAL A 220 -1.36 -3.16 3.89
CA VAL A 220 -1.49 -4.60 4.15
C VAL A 220 -1.31 -5.37 2.85
N THR A 221 -0.25 -6.19 2.80
CA THR A 221 0.11 -7.00 1.63
C THR A 221 -0.18 -8.49 1.82
N VAL A 222 -0.37 -8.92 3.07
CA VAL A 222 -0.70 -10.31 3.39
C VAL A 222 -2.16 -10.58 3.03
N PRO A 223 -2.47 -11.69 2.34
CA PRO A 223 -3.86 -12.05 2.01
C PRO A 223 -4.73 -12.19 3.26
N THR A 224 -5.95 -11.67 3.20
CA THR A 224 -6.89 -11.65 4.32
C THR A 224 -7.21 -13.04 4.84
N ALA A 225 -7.33 -14.03 3.93
CA ALA A 225 -7.56 -15.43 4.30
C ALA A 225 -6.44 -15.98 5.21
N ARG A 226 -5.18 -15.58 4.93
CA ARG A 226 -4.04 -15.99 5.74
C ARG A 226 -4.06 -15.33 7.11
N LEU A 227 -4.38 -14.03 7.17
CA LEU A 227 -4.49 -13.30 8.44
C LEU A 227 -5.60 -13.88 9.34
N LEU A 228 -6.75 -14.23 8.76
CA LEU A 228 -7.85 -14.88 9.47
C LEU A 228 -7.46 -16.29 9.97
N MET A 229 -6.74 -17.05 9.15
CA MET A 229 -6.22 -18.37 9.55
C MET A 229 -5.22 -18.25 10.71
N GLU A 230 -4.27 -17.31 10.63
CA GLU A 230 -3.30 -17.05 11.70
C GLU A 230 -3.99 -16.62 13.00
N ALA A 231 -5.06 -15.81 12.91
CA ALA A 231 -5.87 -15.41 14.05
C ALA A 231 -6.61 -16.60 14.68
N ALA A 232 -7.24 -17.46 13.88
CA ALA A 232 -7.94 -18.66 14.36
C ALA A 232 -6.99 -19.62 15.09
N VAL A 233 -5.78 -19.82 14.56
CA VAL A 233 -4.74 -20.62 15.25
C VAL A 233 -4.36 -20.02 16.59
N HIS A 234 -4.27 -18.69 16.69
CA HIS A 234 -3.95 -18.02 17.94
C HIS A 234 -5.06 -18.17 18.98
N GLU A 235 -6.33 -18.12 18.55
CA GLU A 235 -7.48 -18.36 19.43
C GLU A 235 -7.53 -19.80 19.95
N ASP A 236 -7.27 -20.80 19.10
CA ASP A 236 -7.20 -22.21 19.49
C ASP A 236 -6.09 -22.45 20.52
N HIS A 237 -4.91 -21.87 20.33
CA HIS A 237 -3.82 -21.97 21.31
C HIS A 237 -4.17 -21.31 22.65
N ALA A 238 -4.84 -20.15 22.64
CA ALA A 238 -5.29 -19.49 23.85
C ALA A 238 -6.38 -20.29 24.59
N GLN A 239 -7.26 -21.00 23.85
CA GLN A 239 -8.28 -21.86 24.42
C GLN A 239 -7.79 -23.24 24.85
N ALA A 240 -6.67 -23.73 24.31
CA ALA A 240 -6.03 -25.00 24.69
C ALA A 240 -5.11 -24.88 25.93
N ALA A 241 -4.70 -23.66 26.30
CA ALA A 241 -3.87 -23.39 27.47
C ALA A 241 -4.51 -23.51 28.89
N PRO A 242 -5.85 -23.64 29.12
CA PRO A 242 -6.40 -23.56 30.48
C PRO A 242 -6.42 -24.89 31.26
N HIS A 243 -5.70 -25.96 30.86
CA HIS A 243 -5.80 -27.27 31.54
C HIS A 243 -4.50 -27.85 32.11
N GLN A 244 -3.37 -27.14 32.10
CA GLN A 244 -2.13 -27.64 32.74
C GLN A 244 -1.84 -27.08 34.15
N SER A 245 -2.48 -25.99 34.58
CA SER A 245 -2.14 -25.36 35.87
C SER A 245 -2.97 -25.83 37.07
N ALA A 246 -3.87 -26.81 36.91
CA ALA A 246 -4.75 -27.28 37.99
C ALA A 246 -4.36 -28.64 38.59
N LEU A 247 -3.27 -29.28 38.13
CA LEU A 247 -2.82 -30.60 38.60
C LEU A 247 -1.53 -30.58 39.43
N GLU A 248 -0.89 -29.42 39.65
CA GLU A 248 0.33 -29.31 40.48
C GLU A 248 0.09 -28.72 41.88
N ALA A 249 -1.17 -28.65 42.33
CA ALA A 249 -1.51 -28.29 43.71
C ALA A 249 -2.39 -29.37 44.34
N SER A 250 -1.79 -30.52 44.68
CA SER A 250 -2.33 -31.50 45.62
C SER A 250 -1.21 -32.06 46.48
#